data_AF-A0A9E7AEI5-F1
#
_entry.id   AF-A0A9E7AEI5-F1
#
_cell.length_a   1.000
_cell.length_b   1.000
_cell.length_c   1.000
_cell.angle_alpha   90.00
_cell.angle_beta   90.00
_cell.angle_gamma   90.00
#
_symmetry.space_group_name_H-M   'P 1'
#
loop_
_entity.id
_entity.type
_entity.pdbx_description
1 polymer ?
#
loop_
_entity_poly.entity_id
_entity_poly.type
_entity_poly.pdbx_seq_one_letter_code
_entity_poly.pdbx_strand_id
1 'polypeptide(L)'
;MRGWMLAGVILATAGAAGTQGAAGAAGAQPAAQRPERGTLLSAEAGDIACYLQIRDEAGRSERWMAAFELCEGAASRIGQSFLLRWRAETVQHPSCQGDTGCRRSERVMLITGLAPAKR
;
A
#
# COMPACT_ATOMS: atom_id res chain seq x y z
N MET A 1 -17.38 65.15 -12.57
CA MET A 1 -16.75 65.07 -13.89
C MET A 1 -15.81 63.86 -13.90
N ARG A 2 -15.98 62.96 -14.89
CA ARG A 2 -15.06 61.88 -15.30
C ARG A 2 -14.89 60.75 -14.26
N GLY A 3 -15.43 59.55 -14.43
CA GLY A 3 -15.60 58.79 -15.67
C GLY A 3 -14.85 57.47 -15.47
N TRP A 4 -15.53 56.48 -14.89
CA TRP A 4 -15.07 55.10 -14.87
C TRP A 4 -15.10 54.56 -16.32
N MET A 5 -13.98 54.04 -16.79
CA MET A 5 -13.95 53.15 -17.94
C MET A 5 -13.12 51.91 -17.59
N LEU A 6 -13.83 50.79 -17.74
CA LEU A 6 -13.40 49.39 -17.70
C LEU A 6 -12.45 49.09 -18.86
N ALA A 7 -11.55 48.11 -18.66
CA ALA A 7 -11.12 47.07 -19.62
C ALA A 7 -9.68 46.64 -19.25
N GLY A 8 -9.29 45.37 -19.23
CA GLY A 8 -10.02 44.22 -19.71
C GLY A 8 -9.34 42.90 -19.34
N VAL A 9 -10.13 41.85 -19.55
CA VAL A 9 -9.73 40.50 -19.94
C VAL A 9 -8.79 39.77 -18.98
N ILE A 10 -9.38 39.17 -17.94
CA ILE A 10 -8.80 38.02 -17.27
C ILE A 10 -9.05 36.81 -18.18
N LEU A 11 -8.00 36.29 -18.79
CA LEU A 11 -8.04 35.00 -19.51
C LEU A 11 -8.47 33.91 -18.52
N ALA A 12 -9.65 33.34 -18.77
CA ALA A 12 -10.05 32.07 -18.19
C ALA A 12 -9.33 30.93 -18.94
N THR A 13 -8.33 30.33 -18.31
CA THR A 13 -7.83 29.01 -18.72
C THR A 13 -8.58 27.93 -17.95
N ALA A 14 -9.30 27.12 -18.73
CA ALA A 14 -10.02 25.94 -18.29
C ALA A 14 -9.07 24.81 -17.89
N GLY A 15 -9.47 24.05 -16.87
CA GLY A 15 -9.46 22.59 -16.84
C GLY A 15 -8.12 21.85 -16.93
N ALA A 16 -7.71 21.25 -15.81
CA ALA A 16 -7.26 19.86 -15.77
C ALA A 16 -7.37 19.32 -14.33
N ALA A 17 -8.58 18.91 -13.92
CA ALA A 17 -8.73 17.93 -12.84
C ALA A 17 -8.43 16.55 -13.45
N GLY A 18 -7.14 16.21 -13.51
CA GLY A 18 -6.64 14.94 -14.02
C GLY A 18 -6.15 14.06 -12.90
N THR A 19 -7.00 13.13 -12.47
CA THR A 19 -6.67 11.76 -12.00
C THR A 19 -5.38 11.59 -11.20
N GLN A 20 -5.50 11.60 -9.86
CA GLN A 20 -4.58 10.83 -9.01
C GLN A 20 -4.95 9.34 -9.14
N GLY A 21 -4.56 8.74 -10.26
CA GLY A 21 -4.40 7.30 -10.35
C GLY A 21 -3.15 6.95 -9.55
N ALA A 22 -3.33 6.48 -8.32
CA ALA A 22 -2.28 5.77 -7.60
C ALA A 22 -2.07 4.42 -8.31
N ALA A 23 -1.41 4.47 -9.47
CA ALA A 23 -0.78 3.31 -10.06
C ALA A 23 0.21 2.81 -9.02
N GLY A 24 -0.05 1.60 -8.52
CA GLY A 24 0.79 0.96 -7.52
C GLY A 24 2.23 0.94 -8.01
N ALA A 25 3.08 1.73 -7.34
CA ALA A 25 4.51 1.53 -7.40
C ALA A 25 4.77 0.16 -6.75
N ALA A 26 4.77 -0.89 -7.56
CA ALA A 26 5.48 -2.12 -7.25
C ALA A 26 6.96 -1.77 -7.22
N GLY A 27 7.46 -1.39 -6.04
CA GLY A 27 8.87 -1.02 -5.89
C GLY A 27 9.11 -0.33 -4.56
N ALA A 28 9.79 -1.05 -3.67
CA ALA A 28 10.21 -0.67 -2.33
C ALA A 28 9.06 -0.48 -1.32
N GLN A 29 8.97 -1.43 -0.37
CA GLN A 29 8.26 -1.19 0.89
C GLN A 29 8.85 0.06 1.56
N PRO A 30 8.04 0.90 2.22
CA PRO A 30 8.57 1.98 3.02
C PRO A 30 9.62 1.40 3.99
N ALA A 31 10.85 1.92 3.94
CA ALA A 31 11.83 1.67 5.00
C ALA A 31 11.40 2.31 6.34
N ALA A 32 10.30 3.09 6.30
CA ALA A 32 9.59 3.58 7.48
C ALA A 32 9.28 2.42 8.43
N GLN A 33 9.40 2.72 9.72
CA GLN A 33 9.35 1.76 10.82
C GLN A 33 8.23 0.73 10.63
N ARG A 34 8.63 -0.52 10.35
CA ARG A 34 7.72 -1.66 10.24
C ARG A 34 6.83 -1.70 11.48
N PRO A 35 5.50 -1.59 11.34
CA PRO A 35 4.63 -1.59 12.50
C PRO A 35 4.72 -2.93 13.24
N GLU A 36 4.80 -2.91 14.56
CA GLU A 36 4.68 -4.11 15.39
C GLU A 36 3.22 -4.49 15.64
N ARG A 37 2.32 -3.50 15.51
CA ARG A 37 0.87 -3.62 15.69
C ARG A 37 0.15 -2.81 14.64
N GLY A 38 -1.02 -3.28 14.22
CA GLY A 38 -1.92 -2.49 13.38
C GLY A 38 -3.30 -3.09 13.25
N THR A 39 -4.19 -2.36 12.58
CA THR A 39 -5.53 -2.84 12.21
C THR A 39 -5.53 -3.27 10.75
N LEU A 40 -6.00 -4.49 10.47
CA LEU A 40 -6.14 -4.98 9.11
C LEU A 40 -7.31 -4.28 8.42
N LEU A 41 -7.06 -3.52 7.35
CA LEU A 41 -8.09 -2.82 6.59
C LEU A 41 -8.53 -3.61 5.36
N SER A 42 -7.59 -4.23 4.65
CA SER A 42 -7.86 -5.10 3.50
C SER A 42 -6.69 -6.06 3.26
N ALA A 43 -6.94 -7.08 2.45
CA ALA A 43 -5.94 -8.03 1.98
C ALA A 43 -6.21 -8.37 0.51
N GLU A 44 -5.16 -8.40 -0.30
CA GLU A 44 -5.22 -8.64 -1.73
C GLU A 44 -4.09 -9.59 -2.13
N ALA A 45 -4.43 -10.70 -2.80
CA ALA A 45 -3.43 -11.62 -3.32
C ALA A 45 -2.82 -11.02 -4.59
N GLY A 46 -1.50 -10.87 -4.62
CA GLY A 46 -0.78 -10.40 -5.80
C GLY A 46 0.13 -11.46 -6.41
N ASP A 47 1.03 -11.04 -7.30
CA ASP A 47 1.85 -11.98 -8.09
C ASP A 47 2.98 -12.63 -7.26
N ILE A 48 3.56 -11.89 -6.32
CA ILE A 48 4.75 -12.32 -5.56
C ILE A 48 4.54 -12.38 -4.04
N ALA A 49 3.40 -11.87 -3.54
CA ALA A 49 3.06 -11.85 -2.12
C ALA A 49 1.55 -11.57 -1.92
N CYS A 50 1.08 -11.75 -0.68
CA CYS A 50 -0.14 -11.11 -0.22
C CYS A 50 0.15 -9.64 0.12
N TYR A 51 -0.74 -8.72 -0.24
CA TYR A 51 -0.64 -7.31 0.11
C TYR A 51 -1.70 -6.97 1.15
N LEU A 52 -1.26 -6.60 2.35
CA LEU A 52 -2.13 -6.18 3.44
C LEU A 52 -2.14 -4.65 3.54
N GLN A 53 -3.33 -4.06 3.60
CA GLN A 53 -3.48 -2.67 3.99
C GLN A 53 -3.61 -2.63 5.52
N ILE A 54 -2.64 -2.01 6.19
CA ILE A 54 -2.59 -1.92 7.65
C ILE A 54 -2.71 -0.45 8.06
N ARG A 55 -3.56 -0.18 9.05
CA ARG A 55 -3.54 1.08 9.79
C ARG A 55 -2.64 0.94 11.01
N ASP A 56 -1.57 1.72 11.08
CA ASP A 56 -0.66 1.76 12.23
C ASP A 56 -1.28 2.52 13.42
N GLU A 57 -0.55 2.58 14.54
CA GLU A 57 -0.98 3.29 15.75
C GLU A 57 -1.00 4.81 15.59
N ALA A 58 -0.24 5.35 14.61
CA ALA A 58 -0.28 6.76 14.23
C ALA A 58 -1.48 7.09 13.32
N GLY A 59 -2.32 6.09 13.00
CA GLY A 59 -3.48 6.24 12.12
C GLY A 59 -3.16 6.25 10.63
N ARG A 60 -1.90 6.04 10.25
CA ARG A 60 -1.46 6.00 8.85
C ARG A 60 -1.81 4.65 8.26
N SER A 61 -2.32 4.67 7.03
CA SER A 61 -2.67 3.46 6.28
C SER A 61 -1.57 3.17 5.27
N GLU A 62 -0.87 2.05 5.46
CA GLU A 62 0.25 1.64 4.62
C GLU A 62 0.04 0.23 4.09
N ARG A 63 0.56 -0.01 2.88
CA ARG A 63 0.51 -1.32 2.23
C ARG A 63 1.79 -2.09 2.54
N TRP A 64 1.64 -3.33 3.01
CA TRP A 64 2.75 -4.19 3.38
C TRP A 64 2.65 -5.54 2.70
N MET A 65 3.81 -6.10 2.32
CA MET A 65 3.90 -7.46 1.80
C MET A 65 3.81 -8.48 2.94
N ALA A 66 3.12 -9.57 2.65
CA ALA A 66 2.79 -10.64 3.57
C ALA A 66 2.92 -12.00 2.87
N ALA A 67 3.06 -13.05 3.68
CA ALA A 67 2.97 -14.42 3.19
C ALA A 67 1.58 -14.68 2.57
N PHE A 68 1.54 -15.47 1.49
CA PHE A 68 0.31 -15.73 0.72
C PHE A 68 -0.83 -16.29 1.58
N GLU A 69 -0.49 -17.11 2.57
CA GLU A 69 -1.39 -17.75 3.53
C GLU A 69 -2.15 -16.73 4.39
N LEU A 70 -1.64 -15.50 4.52
CA LEU A 70 -2.35 -14.45 5.25
C LEU A 70 -3.52 -13.85 4.48
N CYS A 71 -3.55 -14.01 3.16
CA CYS A 71 -4.71 -13.62 2.34
C CYS A 71 -5.86 -14.63 2.50
N GLU A 72 -5.55 -15.90 2.77
CA GLU A 72 -6.57 -16.94 2.97
C GLU A 72 -7.41 -16.65 4.21
N GLY A 73 -8.72 -16.42 4.06
CA GLY A 73 -9.59 -16.07 5.19
C GLY A 73 -9.25 -14.72 5.83
N ALA A 74 -8.57 -13.80 5.12
CA ALA A 74 -8.35 -12.44 5.60
C ALA A 74 -9.64 -11.66 5.79
N ALA A 75 -10.68 -11.96 5.01
CA ALA A 75 -11.97 -11.27 5.07
C ALA A 75 -12.61 -11.28 6.47
N SER A 76 -12.50 -12.38 7.21
CA SER A 76 -13.02 -12.48 8.59
C SER A 76 -12.18 -11.70 9.61
N ARG A 77 -10.97 -11.28 9.23
CA ARG A 77 -9.99 -10.58 10.07
C ARG A 77 -9.98 -9.07 9.83
N ILE A 78 -10.64 -8.58 8.79
CA ILE A 78 -10.74 -7.14 8.48
C ILE A 78 -11.40 -6.39 9.66
N GLY A 79 -10.84 -5.23 9.99
CA GLY A 79 -11.26 -4.38 11.10
C GLY A 79 -10.70 -4.77 12.47
N GLN A 80 -10.04 -5.93 12.58
CA GLN A 80 -9.43 -6.38 13.83
C GLN A 80 -7.99 -5.88 13.97
N SER A 81 -7.56 -5.70 15.22
CA SER A 81 -6.19 -5.31 15.56
C SER A 81 -5.32 -6.54 15.84
N PHE A 82 -4.11 -6.54 15.28
CA PHE A 82 -3.16 -7.64 15.38
C PHE A 82 -1.76 -7.15 15.73
N LEU A 83 -1.02 -8.02 16.42
CA LEU A 83 0.44 -7.98 16.47
C LEU A 83 0.99 -8.63 15.20
N LEU A 84 1.93 -7.93 14.56
CA LEU A 84 2.49 -8.29 13.27
C LEU A 84 3.82 -9.02 13.48
N ARG A 85 3.93 -10.23 12.93
CA ARG A 85 5.19 -11.00 12.95
C ARG A 85 5.91 -10.83 11.62
N TRP A 86 7.17 -10.40 11.69
CA TRP A 86 7.99 -10.11 10.53
C TRP A 86 9.09 -11.15 10.34
N ARG A 87 9.32 -11.58 9.10
CA ARG A 87 10.50 -12.39 8.74
C ARG A 87 11.05 -11.98 7.38
N ALA A 88 12.36 -12.12 7.24
CA ALA A 88 13.03 -11.90 5.96
C ALA A 88 12.90 -13.17 5.12
N GLU A 89 12.15 -13.11 4.04
CA GLU A 89 11.88 -14.22 3.12
C GLU A 89 12.43 -13.91 1.73
N THR A 90 12.71 -14.96 0.96
CA THR A 90 13.14 -14.82 -0.43
C THR A 90 11.91 -14.90 -1.33
N VAL A 91 11.64 -13.82 -2.06
CA VAL A 91 10.56 -13.76 -3.05
C VAL A 91 11.15 -13.67 -4.44
N GLN A 92 10.34 -14.00 -5.45
CA GLN A 92 10.74 -13.78 -6.83
C GLN A 92 10.97 -12.28 -7.07
N HIS A 93 12.05 -11.94 -7.77
CA HIS A 93 12.40 -10.54 -8.01
C HIS A 93 11.25 -9.85 -8.79
N PRO A 94 10.84 -8.62 -8.46
CA PRO A 94 9.69 -7.96 -9.11
C PRO A 94 9.77 -7.91 -10.63
N SER A 95 10.99 -7.82 -11.19
CA SER A 95 11.21 -7.85 -12.65
C SER A 95 10.76 -9.14 -13.34
N CYS A 96 10.54 -10.22 -12.59
CA CYS A 96 10.11 -11.51 -13.13
C CYS A 96 8.60 -11.58 -13.39
N GLN A 97 7.79 -10.69 -12.80
CA GLN A 97 6.34 -10.61 -13.04
C GLN A 97 5.60 -11.97 -12.96
N GLY A 98 6.01 -12.85 -12.04
CA GLY A 98 5.39 -14.17 -11.84
C GLY A 98 5.86 -15.27 -12.80
N ASP A 99 6.88 -15.02 -13.65
CA ASP A 99 7.45 -16.05 -14.52
C ASP A 99 8.15 -17.16 -13.73
N THR A 100 7.58 -18.36 -13.73
CA THR A 100 8.12 -19.54 -13.04
C THR A 100 9.51 -19.98 -13.53
N GLY A 101 9.92 -19.62 -14.74
CA GLY A 101 11.26 -19.87 -15.28
C GLY A 101 12.32 -18.87 -14.81
N CYS A 102 11.91 -17.75 -14.21
CA CYS A 102 12.80 -16.69 -13.75
C CYS A 102 13.53 -17.10 -12.47
N ARG A 103 14.87 -17.18 -12.53
CA ARG A 103 15.73 -17.55 -11.40
C ARG A 103 16.16 -16.37 -10.51
N ARG A 104 15.64 -15.16 -10.77
CA ARG A 104 16.00 -13.97 -9.97
C ARG A 104 15.11 -13.90 -8.74
N SER A 105 15.73 -13.64 -7.60
CA SER A 105 15.04 -13.51 -6.32
C SER A 105 15.63 -12.37 -5.51
N GLU A 106 14.85 -11.84 -4.59
CA GLU A 106 15.27 -10.83 -3.63
C GLU A 106 14.82 -11.20 -2.22
N ARG A 107 15.59 -10.77 -1.21
CA ARG A 107 15.23 -10.96 0.19
C ARG A 107 14.47 -9.74 0.69
N VAL A 108 13.21 -9.91 1.08
CA VAL A 108 12.32 -8.83 1.53
C VAL A 108 11.73 -9.17 2.90
N MET A 109 11.29 -8.15 3.64
CA MET A 109 10.61 -8.34 4.92
C MET A 109 9.12 -8.56 4.69
N LEU A 110 8.63 -9.75 5.02
CA LEU A 110 7.22 -10.11 4.93
C LEU A 110 6.58 -10.18 6.32
N ILE A 111 5.30 -9.80 6.39
CA ILE A 111 4.44 -10.20 7.49
C ILE A 111 4.13 -11.68 7.31
N THR A 112 4.53 -12.49 8.28
CA THR A 112 4.36 -13.96 8.26
C THR A 112 3.33 -14.45 9.28
N GLY A 113 2.82 -13.55 10.13
CA GLY A 113 1.78 -13.91 11.08
C GLY A 113 1.04 -12.71 11.64
N LEU A 114 -0.24 -12.93 11.93
CA LEU A 114 -1.12 -11.99 12.62
C LEU A 114 -1.60 -12.66 13.91
N ALA A 115 -1.17 -12.16 15.06
CA ALA A 115 -1.67 -12.61 16.35
C ALA A 115 -2.68 -11.58 16.89
N PRO A 116 -3.89 -11.98 17.34
CA PRO A 116 -4.87 -11.03 17.86
C PRO A 116 -4.26 -10.16 18.97
N ALA A 117 -4.35 -8.84 18.83
CA ALA A 117 -3.99 -7.93 19.90
C ALA A 117 -5.12 -7.99 20.94
N LYS A 118 -4.85 -8.59 22.12
CA LYS A 118 -5.82 -8.54 23.22
C LYS A 118 -6.10 -7.08 23.56
N ARG A 119 -7.39 -6.73 23.68
CA ARG A 119 -7.83 -5.44 24.22
C ARG A 119 -7.48 -5.33 25.69
#